data_AF-A0A8X6HLP6-F1
#
_entry.id   AF-A0A8X6HLP6-F1
#
_cell.length_a   1.000
_cell.length_b   1.000
_cell.length_c   1.000
_cell.angle_alpha   90.00
_cell.angle_beta   90.00
_cell.angle_gamma   90.00
#
_symmetry.space_group_name_H-M   'P 1'
#
loop_
_entity.id
_entity.type
_entity.pdbx_description
1 polymer ?
#
loop_
_entity_poly.entity_id
_entity_poly.type
_entity_poly.pdbx_seq_one_letter_code
_entity_poly.pdbx_strand_id
1 'polypeptide(L)'
;MVNRFIAILVCHLLGTYFISTLLHYVLFNHLLYILSPIFAFFLWIFVAAFTLQFTKIKFLAEEVKPENKAVLITGCDSGFGHFLAKRLDSKGFHVFATCFFPDGEGATELQKSCSQRLRVLHLDVTKDDSVKEATEFVKQNLGKCGKKSC
;
A
#
# COMPACT_ATOMS: atom_id res chain seq x y z
N MET A 1 -68.34 -47.87 8.79
CA MET A 1 -66.93 -48.16 9.13
C MET A 1 -65.96 -47.53 8.13
N VAL A 2 -66.17 -47.73 6.82
CA VAL A 2 -65.36 -47.19 5.71
C VAL A 2 -65.17 -45.66 5.74
N ASN A 3 -66.22 -44.88 6.02
CA ASN A 3 -66.13 -43.40 6.03
C ASN A 3 -65.19 -42.82 7.10
N ARG A 4 -65.09 -43.48 8.28
CA ARG A 4 -64.17 -43.05 9.35
C ARG A 4 -62.72 -43.37 8.99
N PHE A 5 -62.49 -44.49 8.33
CA PHE A 5 -61.16 -44.89 7.86
C PHE A 5 -60.63 -43.94 6.78
N ILE A 6 -61.49 -43.56 5.82
CA ILE A 6 -61.15 -42.57 4.79
C ILE A 6 -60.81 -41.22 5.41
N ALA A 7 -61.60 -40.74 6.38
CA ALA A 7 -61.33 -39.46 7.05
C ALA A 7 -59.98 -39.46 7.80
N ILE A 8 -59.63 -40.55 8.48
CA ILE A 8 -58.35 -40.70 9.18
C ILE A 8 -57.19 -40.71 8.17
N LEU A 9 -57.33 -41.46 7.07
CA LEU A 9 -56.31 -41.54 6.03
C LEU A 9 -56.06 -40.17 5.36
N VAL A 10 -57.14 -39.44 5.03
CA VAL A 10 -57.05 -38.10 4.45
C VAL A 10 -56.37 -37.14 5.42
N CYS A 11 -56.73 -37.16 6.71
CA CYS A 11 -56.06 -36.33 7.73
C CYS A 11 -54.56 -36.63 7.85
N HIS A 12 -54.15 -37.91 7.82
CA HIS A 12 -52.73 -38.28 7.85
C HIS A 12 -51.97 -37.83 6.60
N LEU A 13 -52.55 -37.97 5.41
CA LEU A 13 -51.94 -37.53 4.17
C LEU A 13 -51.78 -36.00 4.11
N LEU A 14 -52.80 -35.25 4.55
CA LEU A 14 -52.73 -33.79 4.64
C LEU A 14 -51.71 -33.34 5.69
N GLY A 15 -51.66 -33.99 6.84
CA GLY A 15 -50.71 -33.69 7.90
C GLY A 15 -49.26 -33.93 7.49
N THR A 16 -48.97 -35.06 6.86
CA THR A 16 -47.62 -35.38 6.37
C THR A 16 -47.18 -34.46 5.24
N TYR A 17 -48.09 -34.10 4.32
CA TYR A 17 -47.82 -33.10 3.28
C TYR A 17 -47.49 -31.72 3.88
N PHE A 18 -48.28 -31.27 4.87
CA PHE A 18 -48.04 -30.00 5.54
C PHE A 18 -46.71 -29.97 6.29
N ILE A 19 -46.39 -31.02 7.06
CA ILE A 19 -45.13 -31.14 7.79
C ILE A 19 -43.93 -31.20 6.82
N SER A 20 -44.04 -31.98 5.74
CA SER A 20 -42.98 -32.07 4.73
C SER A 20 -42.72 -30.73 4.04
N THR A 21 -43.78 -30.00 3.66
CA THR A 21 -43.66 -28.68 3.03
C THR A 21 -43.05 -27.66 4.01
N LEU A 22 -43.49 -27.68 5.27
CA LEU A 22 -42.94 -26.83 6.31
C LEU A 22 -41.46 -27.12 6.56
N LEU A 23 -41.08 -28.40 6.60
CA LEU A 23 -39.69 -28.82 6.78
C LEU A 23 -38.82 -28.36 5.61
N HIS A 24 -39.26 -28.56 4.36
CA HIS A 24 -38.54 -28.08 3.18
C HIS A 24 -38.37 -26.57 3.18
N TYR A 25 -39.40 -25.81 3.56
CA TYR A 25 -39.33 -24.35 3.65
C TYR A 25 -38.32 -23.89 4.71
N VAL A 26 -38.33 -24.49 5.90
CA VAL A 26 -37.38 -24.16 6.98
C VAL A 26 -35.95 -24.54 6.59
N LEU A 27 -35.73 -25.73 6.02
CA LEU A 27 -34.41 -26.17 5.57
C LEU A 27 -33.86 -25.28 4.45
N PHE A 28 -34.71 -24.90 3.48
CA PHE A 28 -34.33 -24.01 2.38
C PHE A 28 -33.97 -22.60 2.89
N ASN A 29 -34.78 -22.04 3.79
CA ASN A 29 -34.50 -20.73 4.36
C ASN A 29 -33.23 -20.73 5.24
N HIS A 30 -33.00 -21.81 6.01
CA HIS A 30 -31.78 -21.97 6.79
C HIS A 30 -30.53 -22.12 5.91
N LEU A 31 -30.65 -22.83 4.77
CA LEU A 31 -29.59 -22.92 3.77
C LEU A 31 -29.28 -21.56 3.14
N LEU A 32 -30.31 -20.82 2.72
CA LEU A 32 -30.16 -19.46 2.18
C LEU A 32 -29.54 -18.50 3.21
N TYR A 33 -29.92 -18.62 4.48
CA TYR A 33 -29.37 -17.80 5.56
C TYR A 33 -27.88 -18.04 5.80
N ILE A 34 -27.38 -19.25 5.58
CA ILE A 34 -25.94 -19.58 5.69
C ILE A 34 -25.17 -19.15 4.43
N LEU A 35 -25.76 -19.29 3.24
CA LEU A 35 -25.09 -18.96 1.98
C LEU A 35 -24.96 -17.44 1.76
N SER A 36 -25.94 -16.66 2.22
CA SER A 36 -25.94 -15.19 2.13
C SER A 36 -24.71 -14.50 2.73
N PRO A 37 -24.31 -14.73 4.00
CA PRO A 37 -23.14 -14.09 4.60
C PRO A 37 -21.83 -14.51 3.93
N ILE A 38 -21.74 -15.75 3.43
CA ILE A 38 -20.57 -16.24 2.69
C ILE A 38 -20.42 -15.44 1.38
N PHE A 39 -21.51 -15.28 0.63
CA PHE A 39 -21.49 -14.48 -0.60
C PHE A 39 -21.20 -13.01 -0.32
N ALA A 40 -21.81 -12.43 0.71
CA ALA A 40 -21.55 -11.05 1.13
C ALA A 40 -20.08 -10.84 1.54
N PHE A 41 -19.47 -11.80 2.23
CA PHE A 41 -18.06 -11.76 2.62
C PHE A 41 -17.14 -11.78 1.40
N PHE A 42 -17.36 -12.69 0.44
CA PHE A 42 -16.57 -12.73 -0.80
C PHE A 42 -16.77 -11.47 -1.66
N LEU A 43 -18.00 -10.95 -1.74
CA LEU A 43 -18.30 -9.69 -2.41
C LEU A 43 -17.54 -8.53 -1.76
N TRP A 44 -17.51 -8.46 -0.43
CA TRP A 44 -16.80 -7.41 0.29
C TRP A 44 -15.27 -7.51 0.10
N ILE A 45 -14.71 -8.72 0.11
CA ILE A 45 -13.30 -8.96 -0.24
C ILE A 45 -13.02 -8.49 -1.67
N PHE A 46 -13.89 -8.83 -2.62
CA PHE A 46 -13.73 -8.42 -4.01
C PHE A 46 -13.76 -6.89 -4.16
N VAL A 47 -14.72 -6.22 -3.53
CA VAL A 47 -14.83 -4.75 -3.51
C VAL A 47 -13.59 -4.13 -2.85
N ALA A 48 -13.13 -4.66 -1.72
CA ALA A 48 -11.92 -4.19 -1.05
C ALA A 48 -10.67 -4.38 -1.93
N ALA A 49 -10.50 -5.54 -2.56
CA ALA A 49 -9.38 -5.79 -3.47
C ALA A 49 -9.42 -4.85 -4.69
N PHE A 50 -10.60 -4.67 -5.29
CA PHE A 50 -10.79 -3.78 -6.44
C PHE A 50 -10.50 -2.32 -6.09
N THR A 51 -11.02 -1.82 -4.97
CA THR A 51 -10.77 -0.45 -4.49
C THR A 51 -9.31 -0.23 -4.12
N LEU A 52 -8.64 -1.20 -3.51
CA LEU A 52 -7.20 -1.15 -3.21
C LEU A 52 -6.37 -1.13 -4.50
N GLN A 53 -6.69 -1.98 -5.47
CA GLN A 53 -5.99 -2.01 -6.76
C GLN A 53 -6.19 -0.71 -7.54
N PHE A 54 -7.41 -0.19 -7.57
CA PHE A 54 -7.73 1.08 -8.22
C PHE A 54 -7.02 2.26 -7.55
N THR A 55 -7.01 2.30 -6.21
CA THR A 55 -6.29 3.34 -5.44
C THR A 55 -4.79 3.29 -5.69
N LYS A 56 -4.18 2.08 -5.74
CA LYS A 56 -2.76 1.92 -6.08
C LYS A 56 -2.44 2.49 -7.47
N ILE A 57 -3.26 2.15 -8.47
CA ILE A 57 -3.05 2.60 -9.85
C ILE A 57 -3.25 4.11 -9.98
N LYS A 58 -4.29 4.68 -9.35
CA LYS A 58 -4.58 6.11 -9.50
C LYS A 58 -3.67 7.03 -8.68
N PHE A 59 -3.33 6.64 -7.46
CA PHE A 59 -2.65 7.54 -6.51
C PHE A 59 -1.19 7.17 -6.25
N LEU A 60 -0.81 5.89 -6.35
CA LEU A 60 0.53 5.44 -6.00
C LEU A 60 1.40 5.10 -7.23
N ALA A 61 0.83 5.10 -8.44
CA ALA A 61 1.55 4.79 -9.66
C ALA A 61 2.11 6.03 -10.38
N GLU A 62 1.97 7.22 -9.81
CA GLU A 62 2.62 8.40 -10.37
C GLU A 62 4.14 8.30 -10.14
N GLU A 63 4.83 7.78 -11.15
CA GLU A 63 6.28 7.68 -11.13
C GLU A 63 6.90 9.04 -11.48
N VAL A 64 7.58 9.64 -10.49
CA VAL A 64 8.42 10.81 -10.73
C VAL A 64 9.64 10.36 -11.53
N LYS A 65 9.80 10.90 -12.73
CA LYS A 65 11.00 10.64 -13.52
C LYS A 65 12.22 11.36 -12.93
N PRO A 66 13.40 10.72 -12.93
CA PRO A 66 14.61 11.27 -12.31
C PRO A 66 15.22 12.45 -13.08
N GLU A 67 14.90 12.61 -14.38
CA GLU A 67 15.58 13.59 -15.22
C GLU A 67 15.37 15.03 -14.73
N ASN A 68 16.48 15.74 -14.53
CA ASN A 68 16.50 17.11 -14.01
C ASN A 68 15.82 17.29 -12.63
N LYS A 69 15.72 16.21 -11.84
CA LYS A 69 15.19 16.23 -10.48
C LYS A 69 16.30 15.91 -9.47
N ALA A 70 16.21 16.55 -8.31
CA ALA A 70 17.08 16.28 -7.18
C ALA A 70 16.25 16.04 -5.92
N VAL A 71 16.79 15.22 -5.03
CA VAL A 71 16.18 14.88 -3.74
C VAL A 71 17.19 15.17 -2.63
N LEU A 72 16.74 15.86 -1.59
CA LEU A 72 17.49 16.03 -0.35
C LEU A 72 16.92 15.04 0.68
N ILE A 73 17.80 14.24 1.29
CA ILE A 73 17.41 13.26 2.31
C ILE A 73 18.19 13.58 3.57
N THR A 74 17.49 13.75 4.69
CA THR A 74 18.12 13.94 6.00
C THR A 74 18.31 12.61 6.72
N GLY A 75 19.40 12.49 7.48
CA GLY A 75 19.69 11.29 8.28
C GLY A 75 20.08 10.07 7.44
N CYS A 76 21.13 10.20 6.63
CA CYS A 76 21.61 9.15 5.73
C CYS A 76 22.76 8.31 6.30
N ASP A 77 23.15 8.53 7.57
CA ASP A 77 24.23 7.80 8.22
C ASP A 77 23.94 6.29 8.32
N SER A 78 22.67 5.88 8.47
CA SER A 78 22.26 4.47 8.54
C SER A 78 20.75 4.29 8.28
N GLY A 79 20.27 3.04 8.36
CA GLY A 79 18.84 2.73 8.35
C GLY A 79 18.12 3.14 7.06
N PHE A 80 16.88 3.62 7.20
CA PHE A 80 16.01 3.90 6.05
C PHE A 80 16.54 5.02 5.15
N GLY A 81 17.09 6.11 5.72
CA GLY A 81 17.64 7.22 4.93
C GLY A 81 18.79 6.75 4.05
N HIS A 82 19.67 5.92 4.60
CA HIS A 82 20.79 5.31 3.88
C HIS A 82 20.32 4.42 2.72
N PHE A 83 19.38 3.50 2.95
CA PHE A 83 18.84 2.66 1.88
C PHE A 83 18.05 3.47 0.84
N LEU A 84 17.32 4.49 1.27
CA LEU A 84 16.58 5.38 0.37
C LEU A 84 17.53 6.15 -0.54
N ALA A 85 18.64 6.66 0.00
CA ALA A 85 19.66 7.37 -0.77
C ALA A 85 20.23 6.50 -1.89
N LYS A 86 20.62 5.26 -1.57
CA LYS A 86 21.07 4.27 -2.57
C LYS A 86 20.02 3.97 -3.63
N ARG A 87 18.77 3.77 -3.19
CA ARG A 87 17.67 3.43 -4.09
C ARG A 87 17.32 4.57 -5.05
N LEU A 88 17.41 5.81 -4.60
CA LEU A 88 17.14 6.97 -5.45
C LEU A 88 18.31 7.25 -6.41
N ASP A 89 19.56 7.08 -5.96
CA ASP A 89 20.74 7.17 -6.83
C ASP A 89 20.71 6.10 -7.95
N SER A 90 20.34 4.86 -7.61
CA SER A 90 20.21 3.76 -8.59
C SER A 90 19.05 3.95 -9.55
N LYS A 91 18.00 4.66 -9.14
CA LYS A 91 16.92 5.14 -10.01
C LYS A 91 17.31 6.35 -10.86
N GLY A 92 18.51 6.90 -10.72
CA GLY A 92 19.02 7.98 -11.56
C GLY A 92 18.80 9.40 -11.01
N PHE A 93 18.25 9.55 -9.80
CA PHE A 93 18.07 10.87 -9.20
C PHE A 93 19.41 11.47 -8.79
N HIS A 94 19.46 12.81 -8.76
CA HIS A 94 20.51 13.51 -8.01
C HIS A 94 20.14 13.52 -6.53
N VAL A 95 21.02 12.99 -5.69
CA VAL A 95 20.73 12.79 -4.27
C VAL A 95 21.69 13.63 -3.45
N PHE A 96 21.15 14.51 -2.61
CA PHE A 96 21.88 15.17 -1.55
C PHE A 96 21.58 14.42 -0.25
N ALA A 97 22.52 13.56 0.16
CA ALA A 97 22.39 12.75 1.35
C ALA A 97 23.02 13.50 2.53
N THR A 98 22.23 13.94 3.50
CA THR A 98 22.77 14.63 4.66
C THR A 98 23.02 13.66 5.81
N CYS A 99 24.19 13.81 6.42
CA CYS A 99 24.67 12.97 7.51
C CYS A 99 25.10 13.87 8.66
N PHE A 100 24.91 13.42 9.91
CA PHE A 100 25.47 14.16 11.05
C PHE A 100 27.01 14.03 11.06
N PHE A 101 27.54 12.87 10.67
CA PHE A 101 28.98 12.66 10.51
C PHE A 101 29.31 12.32 9.04
N PRO A 102 29.68 13.30 8.19
CA PRO A 102 29.95 13.05 6.77
C PRO A 102 31.14 12.12 6.52
N ASP A 103 32.07 12.03 7.49
CA ASP A 103 33.22 11.11 7.46
C ASP A 103 32.96 9.81 8.23
N GLY A 104 31.72 9.61 8.73
CA GLY A 104 31.31 8.38 9.38
C GLY A 104 31.29 7.19 8.42
N GLU A 105 31.22 5.97 8.97
CA GLU A 105 31.25 4.73 8.19
C GLU A 105 30.15 4.68 7.13
N GLY A 106 28.90 4.94 7.53
CA GLY A 106 27.76 4.87 6.60
C GLY A 106 27.75 5.99 5.56
N ALA A 107 28.24 7.18 5.91
CA ALA A 107 28.40 8.29 4.97
C ALA A 107 29.51 8.00 3.93
N THR A 108 30.63 7.45 4.39
CA THR A 108 31.74 7.00 3.54
C THR A 108 31.29 5.87 2.61
N GLU A 109 30.50 4.92 3.12
CA GLU A 109 29.97 3.82 2.34
C GLU A 109 29.02 4.32 1.25
N LEU A 110 28.16 5.32 1.52
CA LEU A 110 27.32 5.95 0.50
C LEU A 110 28.15 6.55 -0.63
N GLN A 111 29.22 7.28 -0.31
CA GLN A 111 30.09 7.88 -1.32
C GLN A 111 30.81 6.82 -2.18
N LYS A 112 31.14 5.67 -1.61
CA LYS A 112 31.84 4.57 -2.32
C LYS A 112 30.89 3.71 -3.16
N SER A 113 29.68 3.47 -2.69
CA SER A 113 28.71 2.56 -3.30
C SER A 113 27.80 3.21 -4.34
N CYS A 114 27.64 4.53 -4.29
CA CYS A 114 26.73 5.28 -5.15
C CYS A 114 27.46 6.01 -6.28
N SER A 115 26.69 6.50 -7.25
CA SER A 115 27.22 7.25 -8.39
C SER A 115 27.63 8.68 -8.01
N GLN A 116 28.29 9.37 -8.95
CA GLN A 116 28.68 10.78 -8.82
C GLN A 116 27.48 11.76 -8.68
N ARG A 117 26.24 11.27 -8.87
CA ARG A 117 25.01 12.05 -8.66
C ARG A 117 24.62 12.13 -7.18
N LEU A 118 25.11 11.21 -6.34
CA LEU A 118 24.94 11.29 -4.89
C LEU A 118 26.07 12.12 -4.28
N ARG A 119 25.70 13.06 -3.41
CA ARG A 119 26.64 13.86 -2.64
C ARG A 119 26.28 13.81 -1.17
N VAL A 120 27.27 13.51 -0.36
CA VAL A 120 27.15 13.57 1.09
C VAL A 120 27.52 14.97 1.57
N LEU A 121 26.75 15.50 2.52
CA LEU A 121 27.03 16.76 3.20
C LEU A 121 26.69 16.66 4.69
N HIS A 122 27.38 17.46 5.49
CA HIS A 122 27.05 17.60 6.91
C HIS A 122 25.71 18.31 7.08
N LEU A 123 24.88 17.82 8.00
CA LEU A 123 23.71 18.55 8.49
C LEU A 123 23.42 18.18 9.95
N ASP A 124 23.44 19.19 10.81
CA ASP A 124 22.83 19.15 12.14
C ASP A 124 21.47 19.85 12.07
N VAL A 125 20.40 19.06 12.04
CA VAL A 125 19.02 19.58 11.95
C VAL A 125 18.59 20.41 13.18
N THR A 126 19.37 20.38 14.26
CA THR A 126 19.09 21.15 15.48
C THR A 126 19.67 22.55 15.45
N LYS A 127 20.51 22.87 14.46
CA LYS A 127 21.19 24.16 14.31
C LYS A 127 20.80 24.86 13.01
N ASP A 128 20.19 26.03 13.15
CA ASP A 128 19.74 26.84 12.01
C ASP A 128 20.88 27.20 11.05
N ASP A 129 22.07 27.50 11.57
CA ASP A 129 23.25 27.80 10.75
C ASP A 129 23.64 26.59 9.88
N SER A 130 23.62 25.38 10.45
CA SER A 130 23.92 24.15 9.69
C SER A 130 22.86 23.89 8.60
N VAL A 131 21.58 24.10 8.92
CA VAL A 131 20.48 23.99 7.95
C VAL A 131 20.65 25.01 6.81
N LYS A 132 21.06 26.24 7.15
CA LYS A 132 21.28 27.32 6.17
C LYS A 132 22.44 26.98 5.24
N GLU A 133 23.58 26.53 5.78
CA GLU A 133 24.73 26.09 5.00
C GLU A 133 24.40 24.95 4.05
N ALA A 134 23.70 23.91 4.53
CA ALA A 134 23.25 22.79 3.70
C ALA A 134 22.31 23.27 2.58
N THR A 135 21.39 24.20 2.90
CA THR A 135 20.46 24.78 1.93
C THR A 135 21.21 25.56 0.85
N GLU A 136 22.21 26.37 1.22
CA GLU A 136 23.04 27.12 0.28
C GLU A 136 23.85 26.18 -0.61
N PHE A 137 24.45 25.14 -0.05
CA PHE A 137 25.17 24.11 -0.80
C PHE A 137 24.27 23.44 -1.83
N VAL A 138 23.05 23.04 -1.45
CA VAL A 138 22.08 22.43 -2.37
C VAL A 138 21.71 23.42 -3.48
N LYS A 139 21.36 24.67 -3.14
CA LYS A 139 21.00 25.71 -4.13
C LYS A 139 22.09 25.93 -5.17
N GLN A 140 23.34 26.01 -4.75
CA GLN A 140 24.48 26.21 -5.65
C GLN A 140 24.72 25.00 -6.58
N ASN A 141 24.33 23.80 -6.16
CA ASN A 141 24.57 22.57 -6.89
C ASN A 141 23.35 22.03 -7.66
N LEU A 142 22.15 22.58 -7.43
CA LEU A 142 20.94 22.28 -8.22
C LEU A 142 21.08 22.73 -9.69
N GLY A 143 21.71 23.88 -9.95
CA GLY A 143 21.82 24.47 -11.29
C GLY A 143 22.67 23.68 -12.30
N LYS A 144 23.47 22.71 -11.85
CA LYS A 144 24.19 21.77 -12.72
C LYS A 144 23.31 20.61 -13.21
N CYS A 145 22.15 20.42 -12.60
CA CYS A 145 21.22 19.31 -12.85
C CYS A 145 19.97 19.74 -13.64
N GLY A 146 19.70 21.04 -13.77
CA GLY A 146 18.44 21.58 -14.31
C GLY A 146 18.52 22.39 -15.59
N LYS A 147 19.62 22.34 -16.36
CA LYS A 147 19.63 22.99 -17.68
C LYS A 147 18.80 22.15 -18.64
N LYS A 148 17.56 22.60 -18.91
CA LYS A 148 16.91 22.29 -20.19
C LYS A 148 17.93 22.64 -21.27
N SER A 149 18.36 21.65 -22.05
CA SER A 149 18.91 21.93 -23.38
C SER A 149 17.85 22.79 -24.07
N CYS A 150 18.27 23.95 -24.57
CA CYS A 150 17.49 24.75 -25.50
C CYS A 150 17.05 23.89 -26.68
#